data_AF-A0A9X1MLR8-F1
#
_entry.id   AF-A0A9X1MLR8-F1
#
_cell.length_a   1.000
_cell.length_b   1.000
_cell.length_c   1.000
_cell.angle_alpha   90.00
_cell.angle_beta   90.00
_cell.angle_gamma   90.00
#
_symmetry.space_group_name_H-M   'P 1'
#
loop_
_entity.id
_entity.type
_entity.pdbx_description
1 polymer ?
#
loop_
_entity_poly.entity_id
_entity_poly.type
_entity_poly.pdbx_seq_one_letter_code
_entity_poly.pdbx_strand_id
1 'polypeptide(L)' 'MMRIRDIHRAVAAATGESLADIERLGFQLESPTLAVDRLEEVDSPQLIDWDQVESDRFQQAYWGLTDDSLYAA' A
#
# COMPACT_ATOMS: atom_id res chain seq x y z
N MET A 1 26.40 24.77 5.80
CA MET A 1 26.15 23.49 5.11
C MET A 1 26.29 22.38 6.16
N MET A 2 25.20 21.73 6.54
CA MET A 2 25.23 20.62 7.50
C MET A 2 25.90 19.41 6.84
N ARG A 3 26.83 18.74 7.54
CA ARG A 3 27.50 17.54 7.00
C ARG A 3 26.75 16.30 7.47
N ILE A 4 26.82 15.23 6.67
CA ILE A 4 26.17 13.94 6.97
C ILE A 4 26.54 13.39 8.36
N ARG A 5 27.78 13.64 8.79
CA ARG A 5 28.26 13.25 10.11
C ARG A 5 27.51 13.93 11.27
N ASP A 6 27.03 15.15 11.06
CA ASP A 6 26.27 15.89 12.06
C ASP A 6 24.84 15.32 12.17
N ILE A 7 24.29 14.82 11.05
CA ILE A 7 23.00 14.12 11.00
C ILE A 7 23.09 12.79 11.74
N HIS A 8 24.12 11.98 11.48
CA HIS A 8 24.31 10.70 12.16
C HIS A 8 24.43 10.88 13.69
N ARG A 9 25.10 11.94 14.14
CA ARG A 9 25.21 12.27 15.57
C ARG A 9 23.87 12.66 16.20
N ALA A 10 23.04 13.41 15.47
CA ALA A 10 21.72 13.78 15.94
C ALA A 10 20.79 12.56 16.03
N VAL A 11 20.84 11.66 15.06
CA VAL A 11 20.06 10.40 15.07
C VAL A 11 20.50 9.52 16.24
N ALA A 12 21.81 9.33 16.43
CA ALA A 12 22.36 8.55 17.55
C ALA A 12 21.88 9.07 18.91
N ALA A 13 21.87 10.40 19.08
CA ALA A 13 21.41 11.03 20.31
C ALA A 13 19.90 10.84 20.54
N ALA A 14 19.09 10.79 19.48
CA ALA A 14 17.64 10.65 19.56
C ALA A 14 17.18 9.19 19.72
N THR A 15 17.85 8.24 19.06
CA THR A 15 17.46 6.81 19.06
C THR A 15 18.21 5.97 20.10
N GLY A 16 19.34 6.47 20.61
CA GLY A 16 20.22 5.72 21.50
C GLY A 16 21.07 4.66 20.78
N GLU A 17 21.01 4.60 19.45
CA GLU A 17 21.81 3.69 18.63
C GLU A 17 23.26 4.20 18.47
N SER A 18 24.18 3.28 18.19
CA SER A 18 25.58 3.63 18.01
C SER A 18 25.82 4.29 16.64
N LEU A 19 26.81 5.20 16.58
CA LEU A 19 27.23 5.80 15.30
C LEU A 19 27.66 4.76 14.27
N ALA A 20 28.33 3.68 14.73
CA ALA A 20 28.76 2.59 13.87
C ALA A 20 27.56 1.83 13.27
N ASP A 21 26.49 1.65 14.04
CA ASP A 21 25.26 1.02 13.55
C ASP A 21 24.54 1.92 12.55
N ILE A 22 24.44 3.21 12.82
CA ILE A 22 23.83 4.20 11.93
C ILE A 22 24.60 4.31 10.61
N GLU A 23 25.95 4.30 10.66
CA GLU A 23 26.80 4.31 9.47
C GLU A 23 26.71 2.99 8.69
N ARG A 24 26.60 1.85 9.38
CA ARG A 24 26.47 0.52 8.76
C ARG A 24 25.10 0.32 8.12
N LEU A 25 24.03 0.77 8.78
CA LEU A 25 22.66 0.64 8.29
C LEU A 25 22.36 1.66 7.18
N GLY A 26 23.05 2.81 7.19
CA GLY A 26 22.87 3.86 6.20
C GLY A 26 21.52 4.54 6.39
N PHE A 27 21.48 5.62 7.18
CA PHE A 27 20.29 6.46 7.25
C PHE A 27 20.27 7.42 6.05
N GLN A 28 19.40 7.14 5.07
CA GLN A 28 18.89 8.20 4.21
C GLN A 28 17.77 8.89 4.97
N LEU A 29 17.96 10.17 5.34
CA LEU A 29 16.80 11.04 5.45
C LEU A 29 16.12 10.95 4.10
N GLU A 30 14.87 10.51 4.04
CA GLU A 30 14.08 10.63 2.82
C GLU A 30 14.27 12.06 2.33
N SER A 31 15.02 12.21 1.24
CA SER A 31 14.99 13.48 0.55
C SER A 31 13.53 13.62 0.11
N PRO A 32 12.88 14.78 0.32
CA PRO A 32 11.49 15.00 -0.08
C PRO A 32 11.37 15.14 -1.61
N THR A 33 12.08 14.28 -2.34
CA THR A 33 12.11 14.10 -3.78
C THR A 33 11.64 12.70 -4.17
N LEU A 34 11.20 11.86 -3.22
CA LEU A 34 10.15 10.93 -3.58
C LEU A 34 9.02 11.82 -4.06
N ALA A 35 8.82 11.88 -5.37
CA ALA A 35 7.61 12.41 -5.94
C ALA A 35 6.51 11.59 -5.25
N VAL A 36 5.93 12.17 -4.18
CA VAL A 36 4.65 11.76 -3.63
C VAL A 36 3.85 11.49 -4.87
N ASP A 37 3.46 10.22 -5.02
CA ASP A 37 3.00 9.66 -6.27
C ASP A 37 2.28 10.77 -7.02
N ARG A 38 2.67 11.02 -8.27
CA ARG A 38 1.66 11.56 -9.16
C ARG A 38 0.57 10.50 -9.09
N LEU A 39 -0.35 10.66 -8.12
CA LEU A 39 -1.75 10.52 -8.31
C LEU A 39 -1.92 11.28 -9.60
N GLU A 40 -1.72 10.55 -10.71
CA GLU A 40 -2.46 10.80 -11.91
C GLU A 40 -3.84 11.14 -11.39
N GLU A 41 -4.39 12.23 -11.92
CA GLU A 41 -5.76 12.60 -11.70
C GLU A 41 -6.60 11.44 -12.26
N VAL A 42 -6.60 10.32 -11.53
CA VAL A 42 -7.35 9.13 -11.81
C VAL A 42 -8.73 9.63 -11.53
N ASP A 43 -9.47 9.74 -12.63
CA ASP A 43 -10.89 10.04 -12.72
C ASP A 43 -11.59 9.75 -11.40
N SER A 44 -12.40 10.74 -10.97
CA SER A 44 -13.18 10.78 -9.73
C SER A 44 -13.36 9.42 -9.03
N PRO A 45 -13.18 9.34 -7.70
CA PRO A 45 -13.19 8.08 -6.97
C PRO A 45 -14.33 7.17 -7.43
N GLN A 46 -13.98 5.96 -7.87
CA GLN A 46 -14.97 5.02 -8.39
C GLN A 46 -15.96 4.69 -7.28
N LEU A 47 -17.20 5.14 -7.44
CA LEU A 47 -18.29 4.79 -6.55
C LEU A 47 -18.75 3.37 -6.89
N ILE A 48 -18.45 2.42 -5.99
CA ILE A 48 -18.88 1.03 -6.13
C ILE A 48 -20.19 0.84 -5.37
N ASP A 49 -21.23 0.40 -6.08
CA ASP A 49 -22.47 -0.09 -5.49
C ASP A 49 -22.28 -1.56 -5.06
N TRP A 50 -22.03 -1.75 -3.77
CA TRP A 50 -21.81 -3.08 -3.20
C TRP A 50 -23.05 -3.97 -3.20
N ASP A 51 -24.25 -3.38 -3.17
CA ASP A 51 -25.51 -4.13 -3.18
C ASP A 51 -25.70 -4.78 -4.56
N GLN A 52 -25.38 -4.05 -5.64
CA GLN A 52 -25.41 -4.60 -6.99
C GLN A 52 -24.37 -5.70 -7.19
N VAL A 53 -23.13 -5.47 -6.75
CA VAL A 53 -22.04 -6.46 -6.88
C VAL A 53 -22.40 -7.77 -6.18
N GLU A 54 -22.98 -7.70 -4.99
CA GLU A 54 -23.36 -8.90 -4.25
C GLU A 54 -24.59 -9.59 -4.85
N SER A 55 -25.55 -8.83 -5.40
CA SER A 55 -26.67 -9.38 -6.15
C SER A 55 -26.19 -10.17 -7.37
N ASP A 56 -25.25 -9.63 -8.14
CA ASP A 56 -24.69 -10.28 -9.31
C ASP A 56 -23.96 -11.57 -8.95
N ARG A 57 -23.17 -11.57 -7.87
CA ARG A 57 -22.51 -12.78 -7.35
C ARG A 57 -23.51 -13.84 -6.93
N PHE A 58 -24.56 -13.44 -6.21
CA PHE A 58 -25.60 -14.35 -5.77
C PHE A 58 -26.35 -14.96 -6.96
N GLN A 59 -26.67 -14.15 -7.97
CA GLN A 59 -27.29 -14.63 -9.20
C GLN A 59 -26.37 -15.60 -9.95
N GLN A 60 -25.09 -15.28 -10.12
CA GLN A 60 -24.11 -16.17 -10.76
C GLN A 60 -23.96 -17.50 -9.99
N ALA A 61 -23.95 -17.46 -8.66
CA ALA A 61 -23.92 -18.66 -7.83
C ALA A 61 -25.21 -19.48 -7.95
N TYR A 62 -26.37 -18.83 -8.02
CA TYR A 62 -27.67 -19.50 -8.21
C TYR A 62 -27.79 -20.14 -9.60
N TRP A 63 -27.39 -19.43 -10.66
CA TRP A 63 -27.42 -19.97 -12.03
C TRP A 63 -26.40 -21.09 -12.24
N GLY A 64 -25.26 -21.05 -11.54
CA GLY A 64 -24.27 -22.14 -11.53
C GLY A 64 -24.74 -23.41 -10.78
N LEU A 65 -25.63 -23.27 -9.79
CA LEU A 65 -26.21 -24.41 -9.06
C LEU A 65 -27.38 -25.07 -9.80
N THR A 66 -28.10 -24.34 -10.66
CA THR A 66 -29.23 -24.88 -11.42
C THR A 66 -28.80 -25.74 -12.62
N ASP A 67 -27.63 -25.50 -13.20
CA ASP A 67 -27.18 -26.19 -14.43
C ASP A 67 -26.77 -27.65 -14.15
N ASP A 68 -26.10 -27.93 -13.03
CA ASP A 68 -25.75 -29.30 -12.59
C ASP A 68 -26.99 -30.12 -12.15
N SER A 69 -28.09 -29.45 -11.77
CA SER A 69 -29.30 -30.13 -11.30
C SER A 69 -30.24 -30.60 -12.42
N LEU A 70 -30.05 -30.13 -13.65
CA LEU A 70 -30.88 -30.49 -14.81
C LEU A 70 -30.39 -31.71 -15.60
N TYR A 71 -29.18 -32.21 -15.31
CA TYR A 71 -28.60 -33.42 -15.93
C TYR A 71 -28.55 -34.65 -15.01
N ALA A 72 -29.09 -34.56 -13.79
CA ALA A 72 -29.04 -35.61 -12.78
C ALA A 72 -30.37 -36.38 -12.58
N ALA A 73 -31.10 -36.66 -13.67
CA ALA A 73 -32.31 -37.49 -13.67
C ALA A 73 -32.20 -38.68 -14.64
#